data_AF-A0A117LWY9-F1
#
_entry.id   AF-A0A117LWY9-F1
#
_cell.length_a   1.000
_cell.length_b   1.000
_cell.length_c   1.000
_cell.angle_alpha   90.00
_cell.angle_beta   90.00
_cell.angle_gamma   90.00
#
_symmetry.space_group_name_H-M   'P 1'
#
loop_
_entity.id
_entity.type
_entity.pdbx_description
1 polymer ?
#
loop_
_entity_poly.entity_id
_entity_poly.type
_entity_poly.pdbx_seq_one_letter_code
_entity_poly.pdbx_strand_id
1 'polypeptide(L)'
;MAKAPKLPSYEEAVKASKKKVEPKKEKLFTKDEEEKIDDLLRRSESDKNRERGITIAFRVSCDERDRIYKRIALSGKKVREFMRDAVLNAPIKAVATRKVVLECKSELERIAEELERLNQNESIPERTLYNLDLVLNILSGATEHT
;
A
#
# COMPACT_ATOMS: atom_id res chain seq x y z
N MET A 1 18.74 71.00 -15.73
CA MET A 1 18.54 70.05 -14.61
C MET A 1 17.14 69.47 -14.73
N ALA A 2 17.01 68.17 -15.03
CA ALA A 2 15.69 67.54 -15.18
C ALA A 2 15.04 67.32 -13.81
N LYS A 3 13.79 67.76 -13.66
CA LYS A 3 13.02 67.66 -12.41
C LYS A 3 12.58 66.21 -12.21
N ALA A 4 12.84 65.64 -11.04
CA ALA A 4 12.49 64.24 -10.74
C ALA A 4 10.98 64.00 -10.94
N PRO A 5 10.58 62.83 -11.50
CA PRO A 5 9.17 62.50 -11.69
C PRO A 5 8.47 62.41 -10.33
N LYS A 6 7.29 63.02 -10.22
CA LYS A 6 6.48 62.97 -8.99
C LYS A 6 5.94 61.56 -8.80
N LEU A 7 6.16 61.00 -7.61
CA LEU A 7 5.56 59.74 -7.20
C LEU A 7 4.04 59.88 -7.14
N PRO A 8 3.27 58.83 -7.52
CA PRO A 8 1.82 58.84 -7.45
C PRO A 8 1.34 59.00 -6.00
N SER A 9 0.19 59.63 -5.83
CA SER A 9 -0.42 59.85 -4.51
C SER A 9 -0.83 58.51 -3.87
N TYR A 10 -0.79 58.43 -2.54
CA TYR A 10 -1.16 57.21 -1.80
C TYR A 10 -2.57 56.71 -2.16
N GLU A 11 -3.51 57.63 -2.39
CA GLU A 11 -4.87 57.27 -2.81
C GLU A 11 -4.94 56.68 -4.23
N GLU A 12 -4.03 57.08 -5.13
CA GLU A 12 -3.92 56.53 -6.49
C GLU A 12 -3.35 55.11 -6.46
N ALA A 13 -2.36 54.87 -5.59
CA ALA A 13 -1.79 53.53 -5.38
C ALA A 13 -2.81 52.53 -4.81
N VAL A 14 -3.69 52.99 -3.91
CA VAL A 14 -4.73 52.15 -3.30
C VAL A 14 -5.89 51.84 -4.27
N LYS A 15 -6.15 52.69 -5.27
CA LYS A 15 -7.11 52.39 -6.33
C LYS A 15 -6.56 51.37 -7.34
N ALA A 16 -5.27 51.42 -7.64
CA ALA A 16 -4.61 50.43 -8.50
C ALA A 16 -4.62 49.02 -7.89
N SER A 17 -4.52 48.89 -6.55
CA SER A 17 -4.58 47.61 -5.85
C SER A 17 -6.00 47.00 -5.76
N LYS A 18 -7.06 47.75 -6.10
CA LYS A 18 -8.45 47.24 -6.15
C LYS A 18 -8.84 46.64 -7.49
N LYS A 19 -7.93 46.58 -8.47
CA LYS A 19 -8.16 45.79 -9.70
C LYS A 19 -8.15 44.31 -9.30
N LYS A 20 -9.35 43.74 -9.10
CA LYS A 20 -9.55 42.30 -8.89
C LYS A 20 -8.77 41.53 -9.95
N VAL A 21 -7.68 40.90 -9.54
CA VAL A 21 -7.12 39.78 -10.30
C VAL A 21 -8.08 38.63 -10.01
N GLU A 22 -8.98 38.36 -10.94
CA GLU A 22 -9.71 37.09 -10.91
C GLU A 22 -8.65 35.99 -10.97
N PRO A 23 -8.71 34.96 -10.10
CA PRO A 23 -7.81 33.83 -10.23
C PRO A 23 -8.18 33.16 -11.54
N LYS A 24 -7.34 33.31 -12.57
CA LYS A 24 -7.38 32.39 -13.71
C LYS A 24 -7.13 31.02 -13.11
N LYS A 25 -8.18 30.19 -13.01
CA LYS A 25 -8.00 28.75 -12.90
C LYS A 25 -7.38 28.31 -14.20
N GLU A 26 -6.06 28.45 -14.31
CA GLU A 26 -5.30 27.75 -15.34
C GLU A 26 -5.63 26.28 -15.14
N LYS A 27 -6.37 25.71 -16.09
CA LYS A 27 -6.58 24.27 -16.12
C LYS A 27 -5.18 23.67 -16.21
N LEU A 28 -4.80 22.95 -15.16
CA LEU A 28 -3.45 22.40 -14.99
C LEU A 28 -3.11 21.36 -16.08
N PHE A 29 -4.10 20.95 -16.86
CA PHE A 29 -3.98 19.95 -17.91
C PHE A 29 -4.79 20.39 -19.13
N THR A 30 -4.20 20.22 -20.32
CA THR A 30 -4.90 20.33 -21.60
C THR A 30 -6.04 19.30 -21.66
N LYS A 31 -7.08 19.54 -22.49
CA LYS A 31 -8.21 18.60 -22.62
C LYS A 31 -7.74 17.19 -22.99
N ASP A 32 -6.70 17.10 -23.81
CA ASP A 32 -6.08 15.85 -24.24
C ASP A 32 -5.33 15.14 -23.08
N GLU A 33 -4.83 15.89 -22.10
CA GLU A 33 -4.23 15.33 -20.88
C GLU A 33 -5.30 14.89 -19.88
N GLU A 34 -6.39 15.64 -19.72
CA GLU A 34 -7.56 15.23 -18.93
C GLU A 34 -8.16 13.93 -19.51
N GLU A 35 -8.27 13.82 -20.84
CA GLU A 35 -8.76 12.62 -21.54
C GLU A 35 -7.79 11.43 -21.40
N LYS A 36 -6.48 11.65 -21.46
CA LYS A 36 -5.48 10.60 -21.19
C LYS A 36 -5.52 10.12 -19.74
N ILE A 37 -5.73 11.02 -18.79
CA ILE A 37 -5.87 10.69 -17.37
C ILE A 37 -7.15 9.88 -17.17
N ASP A 38 -8.27 10.29 -17.78
CA ASP A 38 -9.54 9.58 -17.76
C ASP A 38 -9.43 8.20 -18.43
N ASP A 39 -8.73 8.08 -19.55
CA ASP A 39 -8.45 6.79 -20.21
C ASP A 39 -7.54 5.89 -19.38
N LEU A 40 -6.56 6.44 -18.66
CA LEU A 40 -5.71 5.69 -17.71
C LEU A 40 -6.53 5.20 -16.51
N LEU A 41 -7.41 6.04 -15.97
CA LEU A 41 -8.31 5.70 -14.87
C LEU A 41 -9.34 4.64 -15.30
N ARG A 42 -9.93 4.77 -16.50
CA ARG A 42 -10.81 3.76 -17.11
C ARG A 42 -10.09 2.44 -17.37
N ARG A 43 -8.80 2.48 -17.75
CA ARG A 43 -7.99 1.26 -17.87
C ARG A 43 -7.84 0.55 -16.53
N SER A 44 -7.64 1.30 -15.45
CA SER A 44 -7.55 0.76 -14.09
C SER A 44 -8.90 0.26 -13.53
N GLU A 45 -10.02 0.86 -13.93
CA GLU A 45 -11.37 0.37 -13.62
C GLU A 45 -11.80 -0.81 -14.52
N SER A 46 -11.12 -1.00 -15.66
CA SER A 46 -11.28 -2.16 -16.55
C SER A 46 -10.48 -3.39 -16.12
N ASP A 47 -9.73 -3.33 -15.01
CA ASP A 47 -9.15 -4.50 -14.34
C ASP A 47 -10.22 -5.29 -13.57
N LYS A 48 -11.35 -5.52 -14.24
CA LYS A 48 -12.23 -6.62 -13.92
C LYS A 48 -11.46 -7.91 -14.20
N ASN A 49 -10.98 -8.52 -13.11
CA ASN A 49 -10.82 -9.97 -12.96
C ASN A 49 -9.42 -10.56 -13.19
N ARG A 50 -8.40 -10.05 -12.47
CA ARG A 50 -7.28 -10.90 -12.05
C ARG A 50 -7.38 -11.12 -10.56
N GLU A 51 -7.85 -12.30 -10.14
CA GLU A 51 -7.94 -12.71 -8.71
C GLU A 51 -6.63 -12.49 -7.95
N ARG A 52 -5.49 -12.49 -8.65
CA ARG A 52 -4.14 -12.27 -8.11
C ARG A 52 -3.40 -11.21 -8.94
N GLY A 53 -3.74 -9.94 -8.73
CA GLY A 53 -3.16 -8.78 -9.42
C GLY A 53 -1.81 -8.30 -8.88
N ILE A 54 -1.46 -8.62 -7.62
CA ILE A 54 -0.27 -8.10 -6.94
C ILE A 54 0.97 -8.94 -7.28
N THR A 55 2.09 -8.27 -7.56
CA THR A 55 3.39 -8.91 -7.82
C THR A 55 4.36 -8.68 -6.67
N ILE A 56 4.96 -9.75 -6.16
CA ILE A 56 6.05 -9.72 -5.17
C ILE A 56 7.34 -10.17 -5.86
N ALA A 57 8.40 -9.37 -5.77
CA ALA A 57 9.69 -9.64 -6.42
C ALA A 57 10.81 -9.78 -5.38
N PHE A 58 11.66 -10.79 -5.57
CA PHE A 58 12.82 -11.07 -4.73
C PHE A 58 14.10 -10.94 -5.57
N ARG A 59 15.17 -10.43 -4.97
CA ARG A 59 16.52 -10.51 -5.54
C ARG A 59 17.16 -11.80 -5.06
N VAL A 60 17.73 -12.57 -5.98
CA VAL A 60 18.42 -13.84 -5.71
C VAL A 60 19.71 -13.90 -6.51
N SER A 61 20.69 -14.63 -6.00
CA SER A 61 21.89 -14.99 -6.74
C SER A 61 21.61 -16.03 -7.82
N CYS A 62 22.56 -16.24 -8.74
CA CYS A 62 22.46 -17.25 -9.79
C CYS A 62 22.29 -18.67 -9.21
N ASP A 63 23.07 -19.00 -8.18
CA ASP A 63 23.03 -20.34 -7.54
C ASP A 63 21.69 -20.59 -6.84
N GLU A 64 21.14 -19.59 -6.16
CA GLU A 64 19.83 -19.69 -5.50
C GLU A 64 18.71 -19.89 -6.53
N ARG A 65 18.76 -19.14 -7.63
CA ARG A 65 17.82 -19.27 -8.75
C ARG A 65 17.81 -20.71 -9.28
N ASP A 66 18.98 -21.29 -9.52
CA ASP A 66 19.08 -22.64 -10.09
C ASP A 66 18.56 -23.71 -9.12
N ARG A 67 18.84 -23.57 -7.81
CA ARG A 67 18.26 -24.43 -6.76
C ARG A 67 16.74 -24.31 -6.70
N ILE A 68 16.20 -23.10 -6.80
CA ILE A 68 14.77 -22.84 -6.82
C ILE A 68 14.12 -23.52 -8.02
N TYR A 69 14.63 -23.32 -9.23
CA TYR A 69 14.05 -23.94 -10.43
C TYR A 69 14.14 -25.47 -10.40
N LYS A 70 15.25 -26.02 -9.87
CA LYS A 70 15.37 -27.47 -9.67
C LYS A 70 14.28 -28.00 -8.73
N ARG A 71 14.00 -27.30 -7.62
CA ARG A 71 12.90 -27.67 -6.70
C ARG A 71 11.55 -27.58 -7.38
N ILE A 72 11.29 -26.52 -8.16
CA ILE A 72 10.03 -26.35 -8.90
C ILE A 72 9.86 -27.51 -9.88
N ALA A 73 10.89 -27.84 -10.67
CA ALA A 73 10.85 -28.93 -11.63
C ALA A 73 10.55 -30.28 -10.96
N LEU A 74 11.18 -30.56 -9.81
CA LEU A 74 10.93 -31.78 -9.04
C LEU A 74 9.54 -31.82 -8.40
N SER A 75 8.97 -30.66 -8.06
CA SER A 75 7.64 -30.57 -7.43
C SER A 75 6.48 -30.83 -8.40
N GLY A 76 6.72 -30.76 -9.72
CA GLY A 76 5.68 -30.85 -10.75
C GLY A 76 4.69 -29.66 -10.77
N LYS A 77 4.88 -28.65 -9.91
CA LYS A 77 4.02 -27.46 -9.84
C LYS A 77 4.47 -26.38 -10.82
N LYS A 78 3.54 -25.52 -11.23
CA LYS A 78 3.88 -24.27 -11.95
C LYS A 78 4.66 -23.34 -11.01
N VAL A 79 5.60 -22.57 -11.56
CA VAL A 79 6.44 -21.61 -10.81
C VAL A 79 5.60 -20.74 -9.87
N ARG A 80 4.49 -20.16 -10.37
CA ARG A 80 3.62 -19.28 -9.58
C ARG A 80 2.96 -19.99 -8.39
N GLU A 81 2.52 -21.23 -8.58
CA GLU A 81 1.85 -22.01 -7.54
C GLU A 81 2.86 -22.46 -6.49
N PHE A 82 4.01 -22.97 -6.93
CA PHE A 82 5.09 -23.34 -6.02
C PHE A 82 5.52 -22.16 -5.14
N MET A 83 5.79 -21.00 -5.75
CA MET A 83 6.24 -19.83 -5.01
C MET A 83 5.19 -19.31 -4.02
N ARG A 84 3.92 -19.27 -4.43
CA ARG A 84 2.83 -18.87 -3.55
C ARG A 84 2.71 -19.82 -2.36
N ASP A 85 2.66 -21.12 -2.62
CA ASP A 85 2.49 -22.13 -1.57
C ASP A 85 3.69 -22.16 -0.63
N ALA A 86 4.90 -21.98 -1.17
CA ALA A 86 6.14 -21.96 -0.41
C ALA A 86 6.25 -20.73 0.50
N VAL A 87 5.71 -19.57 0.11
CA VAL A 87 5.73 -18.36 0.93
C VAL A 87 4.59 -18.36 1.95
N LEU A 88 3.37 -18.76 1.57
CA LEU A 88 2.21 -18.74 2.46
C LEU A 88 2.26 -19.83 3.54
N ASN A 89 2.78 -21.01 3.23
CA ASN A 89 2.82 -22.14 4.15
C ASN A 89 4.24 -22.39 4.70
N ALA A 90 5.13 -21.40 4.61
CA ALA A 90 6.45 -21.51 5.20
C ALA A 90 6.32 -21.65 6.73
N PRO A 91 6.97 -22.64 7.36
CA PRO A 91 6.97 -22.74 8.82
C PRO A 91 7.63 -21.49 9.41
N ILE A 92 6.95 -20.87 10.37
CA ILE A 92 7.43 -19.65 11.03
C ILE A 92 8.36 -20.05 12.18
N LYS A 93 9.66 -19.81 12.02
CA LYS A 93 10.64 -19.94 13.10
C LYS A 93 10.78 -18.59 13.81
N ALA A 94 9.87 -18.32 14.73
CA ALA A 94 9.88 -17.07 15.49
C ALA A 94 10.93 -17.12 16.61
N VAL A 95 11.73 -16.07 16.72
CA VAL A 95 12.54 -15.80 17.92
C VAL A 95 11.83 -14.71 18.70
N ALA A 96 11.65 -14.91 20.01
CA ALA A 96 10.97 -13.99 20.92
C ALA A 96 11.75 -12.68 21.12
N THR A 97 11.80 -11.84 20.10
CA THR A 97 12.38 -10.50 20.18
C THR A 97 11.32 -9.51 20.65
N ARG A 98 11.74 -8.43 21.33
CA ARG A 98 10.83 -7.37 21.81
C ARG A 98 9.93 -6.83 20.69
N LYS A 99 10.45 -6.73 19.47
CA LYS A 99 9.70 -6.26 18.30
C LYS A 99 8.55 -7.20 17.94
N VAL A 100 8.82 -8.50 17.86
CA VAL A 100 7.79 -9.53 17.56
C VAL A 100 6.68 -9.48 18.60
N VAL A 101 7.02 -9.37 19.89
CA VAL A 101 6.02 -9.27 20.97
C VAL A 101 5.13 -8.04 20.83
N LEU A 102 5.70 -6.87 20.48
CA LEU A 102 4.94 -5.64 20.28
C LEU A 102 4.02 -5.72 19.05
N GLU A 103 4.51 -6.29 17.94
CA GLU A 103 3.70 -6.48 16.72
C GLU A 103 2.55 -7.46 16.98
N CYS A 104 2.81 -8.59 17.64
CA CYS A 104 1.74 -9.53 18.04
C CYS A 104 0.69 -8.86 18.93
N LYS A 105 1.11 -8.04 19.90
CA LYS A 105 0.17 -7.29 20.76
C LYS A 105 -0.73 -6.36 19.94
N SER A 106 -0.15 -5.61 19.00
CA SER A 106 -0.90 -4.69 18.15
C SER A 106 -1.89 -5.43 17.23
N GLU A 107 -1.50 -6.57 16.67
CA GLU A 107 -2.43 -7.39 15.87
C GLU A 107 -3.54 -7.99 16.73
N LEU A 108 -3.25 -8.44 17.95
CA LEU A 108 -4.28 -8.92 18.89
C LEU A 108 -5.27 -7.82 19.29
N GLU A 109 -4.81 -6.58 19.49
CA GLU A 109 -5.68 -5.44 19.76
C GLU A 109 -6.62 -5.16 18.58
N ARG A 110 -6.12 -5.17 17.34
CA ARG A 110 -6.97 -5.03 16.14
C ARG A 110 -7.97 -6.16 15.98
N ILE A 111 -7.57 -7.40 16.28
CA ILE A 111 -8.48 -8.55 16.25
C ILE A 111 -9.57 -8.37 17.31
N ALA A 112 -9.22 -7.93 18.54
CA ALA A 112 -10.20 -7.67 19.59
C ALA A 112 -11.21 -6.58 19.18
N GLU A 113 -10.75 -5.47 18.60
CA GLU A 113 -11.62 -4.42 18.06
C GLU A 113 -12.57 -4.93 16.97
N GLU A 114 -12.07 -5.73 16.01
CA GLU A 114 -12.93 -6.34 14.99
C GLU A 114 -13.95 -7.31 15.62
N LEU A 115 -13.57 -8.07 16.64
CA LEU A 115 -14.48 -8.97 17.36
C LEU A 115 -15.54 -8.21 18.16
N GLU A 116 -15.18 -7.09 18.81
CA GLU A 116 -16.13 -6.21 19.51
C GLU A 116 -17.10 -5.52 18.54
N ARG A 117 -16.66 -5.23 17.32
CA ARG A 117 -17.52 -4.66 16.27
C ARG A 117 -18.58 -5.66 15.78
N LEU A 118 -18.24 -6.95 15.74
CA LEU A 118 -19.15 -8.00 15.28
C LEU A 118 -20.25 -8.23 16.33
N ASN A 119 -21.50 -8.05 15.92
CA ASN A 119 -22.64 -8.46 16.74
C ASN A 119 -22.77 -9.99 16.77
N GLN A 120 -23.45 -10.55 17.78
CA GLN A 120 -23.59 -12.01 18.05
C GLN A 120 -24.06 -12.89 16.86
N ASN A 121 -24.51 -12.30 15.75
CA ASN A 121 -25.00 -12.99 14.56
C ASN A 121 -24.16 -12.75 13.29
N GLU A 122 -23.02 -12.07 13.38
CA GLU A 122 -22.16 -11.81 12.24
C GLU A 122 -21.01 -12.82 12.14
N SER A 123 -20.74 -13.29 10.91
CA SER A 123 -19.61 -14.17 10.63
C SER A 123 -18.30 -13.40 10.79
N ILE A 124 -17.33 -13.99 11.50
CA ILE A 124 -15.99 -13.44 11.61
C ILE A 124 -15.36 -13.38 10.21
N PRO A 125 -14.76 -12.24 9.79
CA PRO A 125 -14.07 -12.14 8.51
C PRO A 125 -12.92 -13.15 8.41
N GLU A 126 -12.78 -13.81 7.26
CA GLU A 126 -11.71 -14.79 6.99
C GLU A 126 -10.30 -14.22 7.23
N ARG A 127 -10.09 -12.94 6.87
CA ARG A 127 -8.83 -12.23 7.12
C ARG A 127 -8.49 -12.16 8.61
N THR A 128 -9.49 -11.93 9.47
CA THR A 128 -9.29 -11.84 10.92
C THR A 128 -8.91 -13.20 11.50
N LEU A 129 -9.57 -14.27 11.05
CA LEU A 129 -9.23 -15.64 11.42
C LEU A 129 -7.82 -16.02 10.98
N TYR A 130 -7.44 -15.67 9.74
CA TYR A 130 -6.08 -15.90 9.24
C TYR A 130 -5.03 -15.16 10.06
N ASN A 131 -5.27 -13.89 10.41
CA ASN A 131 -4.35 -13.12 11.24
C ASN A 131 -4.22 -13.71 12.66
N LEU A 132 -5.33 -14.20 13.22
CA LEU A 132 -5.31 -14.88 14.52
C LEU A 132 -4.45 -16.15 14.48
N ASP A 133 -4.67 -17.00 13.47
CA ASP A 133 -3.86 -18.22 13.27
C ASP A 133 -2.37 -17.89 13.09
N LEU A 134 -2.05 -16.82 12.35
CA LEU A 134 -0.69 -16.35 12.18
C LEU A 134 -0.04 -15.96 13.51
N VAL A 135 -0.74 -15.19 14.35
CA VAL A 135 -0.23 -14.79 15.66
C VAL A 135 -0.04 -16.01 16.56
N LEU A 136 -0.98 -16.97 16.57
CA LEU A 136 -0.86 -18.20 17.34
C LEU A 136 0.33 -19.05 16.90
N ASN A 137 0.56 -19.20 15.60
CA ASN A 137 1.73 -19.91 15.06
C ASN A 137 3.05 -19.25 15.47
N ILE A 138 3.11 -17.91 15.48
CA ILE A 138 4.29 -17.16 15.96
C ILE A 138 4.53 -17.42 17.45
N LEU A 139 3.48 -17.37 18.26
CA LEU A 139 3.57 -17.59 19.70
C LEU A 139 3.97 -19.03 20.04
N SER A 140 3.42 -20.04 19.35
CA SER A 140 3.79 -21.45 19.51
C SER A 140 5.27 -21.66 19.21
N GLY A 141 5.74 -21.14 18.06
CA GLY A 141 7.15 -21.22 17.68
C GLY A 141 8.08 -20.52 18.68
N ALA A 142 7.62 -19.45 19.33
CA ALA A 142 8.39 -18.78 20.38
C ALA A 142 8.49 -19.62 21.68
N THR A 143 7.45 -20.39 22.02
CA THR A 143 7.42 -21.24 23.23
C THR A 143 8.15 -22.58 23.06
N GLU A 144 8.23 -23.12 21.85
CA GLU A 144 8.92 -24.40 21.58
C GLU A 144 10.45 -24.28 21.61
N HIS A 145 10.99 -23.06 21.62
CA HIS A 145 12.42 -22.76 21.62
C HIS A 145 12.98 -22.30 22.97
N THR A 146 12.17 -22.33 24.03
CA THR A 146 12.58 -22.20 25.45
C THR A 146 12.70 -23.54 26.13
#